data_AF-A0A1R4EEA9-F1
#
_entry.id   AF-A0A1R4EEA9-F1
#
_cell.length_a   1.000
_cell.length_b   1.000
_cell.length_c   1.000
_cell.angle_alpha   90.00
_cell.angle_beta   90.00
_cell.angle_gamma   90.00
#
_symmetry.space_group_name_H-M   'P 1'
#
loop_
_entity.id
_entity.type
_entity.pdbx_description
1 polymer ?
#
loop_
_entity_poly.entity_id
_entity_poly.type
_entity_poly.pdbx_seq_one_letter_code
_entity_poly.pdbx_strand_id
1 'polypeptide(L)'
;MKGFKNDNQHKRFGIAKLIALSLTTGLLVTGCMITEDSNSPNTQTPTPTTTLPDAHNVKAAQCGPFTPEKAEVMCTMQYDPVCVKHKAPDGQISYKTAGNACTACTTPTAISHTPGECGTGLPTH
;
A
#
# COMPACT_ATOMS: atom_id res chain seq x y z
N MET A 1 -57.89 12.05 -11.56
CA MET A 1 -56.98 11.89 -10.41
C MET A 1 -56.04 13.09 -10.43
N LYS A 2 -56.43 14.25 -9.88
CA LYS A 2 -56.09 14.78 -8.53
C LYS A 2 -54.62 14.59 -8.13
N GLY A 3 -53.85 15.67 -8.24
CA GLY A 3 -52.90 16.12 -7.21
C GLY A 3 -51.43 15.77 -7.37
N PHE A 4 -50.65 16.69 -7.96
CA PHE A 4 -49.25 16.91 -7.58
C PHE A 4 -49.22 17.88 -6.39
N LYS A 5 -48.62 17.47 -5.27
CA LYS A 5 -47.89 18.30 -4.30
C LYS A 5 -47.42 17.40 -3.16
N ASN A 6 -46.11 17.21 -3.05
CA ASN A 6 -45.50 16.86 -1.76
C ASN A 6 -44.62 18.04 -1.37
N ASP A 7 -45.20 18.91 -0.54
CA ASP A 7 -44.55 20.02 0.12
C ASP A 7 -44.04 19.48 1.46
N ASN A 8 -42.73 19.43 1.64
CA ASN A 8 -42.15 19.23 2.96
C ASN A 8 -41.00 20.23 3.16
N GLN A 9 -41.39 21.51 3.13
CA GLN A 9 -40.66 22.54 3.83
C GLN A 9 -40.89 22.36 5.33
N HIS A 10 -39.82 22.16 6.09
CA HIS A 10 -39.59 22.71 7.43
C HIS A 10 -38.41 21.99 8.09
N LYS A 11 -37.24 22.62 8.03
CA LYS A 11 -36.56 23.11 9.24
C LYS A 11 -35.28 23.84 8.84
N ARG A 12 -35.42 25.16 8.78
CA ARG A 12 -34.32 26.11 8.89
C ARG A 12 -33.61 25.81 10.21
N PHE A 13 -32.46 25.14 10.15
CA PHE A 13 -31.58 25.02 11.31
C PHE A 13 -30.92 26.39 11.53
N GLY A 14 -31.31 27.01 12.64
CA GLY A 14 -30.91 28.35 13.03
C GLY A 14 -29.40 28.45 13.24
N ILE A 15 -28.91 29.65 12.92
CA ILE A 15 -27.56 30.13 13.20
C ILE A 15 -27.36 30.10 14.71
N ALA A 16 -26.70 29.06 15.22
CA ALA A 16 -26.17 29.03 16.57
C ALA A 16 -24.69 29.40 16.52
N LYS A 17 -24.43 30.63 16.95
CA LYS A 17 -23.11 31.20 17.22
C LYS A 17 -22.25 30.29 18.10
N LEU A 18 -20.98 30.22 17.72
CA LEU A 18 -19.79 30.27 18.60
C LEU A 18 -19.82 29.41 19.86
N ILE A 19 -19.16 28.26 19.80
CA ILE A 19 -18.31 27.79 20.90
C ILE A 19 -16.97 27.38 20.31
N ALA A 20 -16.09 28.35 20.14
CA ALA A 20 -14.66 28.12 20.16
C ALA A 20 -14.25 28.13 21.63
N LEU A 21 -13.75 27.01 22.17
CA LEU A 21 -12.86 26.95 23.34
C LEU A 21 -12.47 25.50 23.64
N SER A 22 -11.17 25.18 23.49
CA SER A 22 -10.33 24.33 24.37
C SER A 22 -9.11 23.84 23.56
N LEU A 23 -8.05 24.64 23.44
CA LEU A 23 -6.85 24.61 24.29
C LEU A 23 -6.26 23.21 24.55
N THR A 24 -5.24 22.89 23.75
CA THR A 24 -3.92 22.36 24.14
C THR A 24 -3.85 21.21 25.15
N THR A 25 -3.38 20.05 24.68
CA THR A 25 -2.18 19.41 25.25
C THR A 25 -1.54 18.50 24.23
N GLY A 26 -0.35 18.87 23.76
CA GLY A 26 0.53 17.96 23.02
C GLY A 26 1.18 16.99 24.01
N LEU A 27 1.15 15.70 23.70
CA LEU A 27 2.04 14.72 24.32
C LEU A 27 3.18 14.44 23.35
N LEU A 28 4.35 15.02 23.65
CA LEU A 28 5.61 14.60 23.05
C LEU A 28 6.10 13.39 23.83
N VAL A 29 6.04 12.20 23.24
CA VAL A 29 6.79 11.04 23.77
C VAL A 29 8.10 10.97 23.00
N THR A 30 9.13 11.55 23.60
CA THR A 30 10.53 11.35 23.23
C THR A 30 11.07 10.18 24.04
N GLY A 31 11.58 9.15 23.37
CA GLY A 31 12.23 8.02 24.02
C GLY A 31 12.96 7.11 23.05
N CYS A 32 14.11 7.56 22.54
CA CYS A 32 15.17 6.69 22.02
C CYS A 32 16.11 6.34 23.16
N MET A 33 16.52 5.08 23.33
CA MET A 33 17.89 4.72 23.74
C MET A 33 18.24 3.22 23.50
N ILE A 34 19.21 3.04 22.60
CA ILE A 34 20.41 2.15 22.55
C ILE A 34 20.35 0.60 22.71
N THR A 35 20.68 -0.04 21.58
CA THR A 35 21.69 -1.10 21.31
C THR A 35 21.96 -2.20 22.34
N GLU A 36 21.70 -3.45 21.93
CA GLU A 36 22.52 -4.61 22.29
C GLU A 36 23.00 -5.33 21.03
N ASP A 37 24.32 -5.38 20.90
CA ASP A 37 25.11 -6.15 19.97
C ASP A 37 25.56 -7.41 20.72
N SER A 38 25.20 -8.61 20.24
CA SER A 38 26.07 -9.80 20.32
C SER A 38 25.43 -11.06 19.72
N ASN A 39 26.04 -11.45 18.60
CA ASN A 39 26.33 -12.81 18.15
C ASN A 39 25.21 -13.66 17.49
N SER A 40 25.41 -13.86 16.19
CA SER A 40 24.65 -14.70 15.26
C SER A 40 24.76 -16.20 15.59
N PRO A 41 23.71 -16.98 15.31
CA PRO A 41 23.90 -17.95 14.23
C PRO A 41 22.74 -17.91 13.21
N ASN A 42 23.09 -17.45 12.01
CA ASN A 42 22.52 -17.76 10.70
C ASN A 42 21.14 -18.46 10.69
N THR A 43 20.08 -17.66 10.69
CA THR A 43 18.78 -18.03 10.11
C THR A 43 18.35 -16.83 9.27
N GLN A 44 18.34 -16.99 7.95
CA GLN A 44 17.93 -15.93 7.03
C GLN A 44 16.42 -15.69 7.16
N THR A 45 16.06 -14.82 8.09
CA THR A 45 14.80 -14.06 8.09
C THR A 45 14.95 -12.97 7.02
N PRO A 46 14.15 -12.96 5.94
CA PRO A 46 14.11 -11.80 5.06
C PRO A 46 13.42 -10.65 5.81
N THR A 47 14.23 -9.79 6.42
CA THR A 47 13.79 -8.50 6.95
C THR A 47 13.24 -7.65 5.79
N PRO A 48 11.97 -7.21 5.81
CA PRO A 48 11.49 -6.23 4.86
C PRO A 48 12.12 -4.87 5.22
N THR A 49 13.14 -4.48 4.47
CA THR A 49 13.72 -3.14 4.55
C THR A 49 12.68 -2.14 4.06
N THR A 50 11.98 -1.46 4.98
CA THR A 50 11.23 -0.24 4.67
C THR A 50 12.23 0.89 4.39
N THR A 51 12.77 0.91 3.17
CA THR A 51 13.34 2.14 2.60
C THR A 51 12.24 2.78 1.77
N LEU A 52 11.70 3.89 2.25
CA LEU A 52 10.86 4.77 1.45
C LEU A 52 11.67 5.15 0.19
N PRO A 53 11.32 4.72 -1.03
CA PRO A 53 12.19 4.96 -2.17
C PRO A 53 12.05 6.41 -2.63
N ASP A 54 13.17 7.13 -2.64
CA ASP A 54 13.38 8.29 -3.49
C ASP A 54 12.88 7.97 -4.90
N ALA A 55 11.89 8.73 -5.37
CA ALA A 55 11.14 8.50 -6.62
C ALA A 55 12.00 8.55 -7.91
N HIS A 56 13.31 8.73 -7.78
CA HIS A 56 14.22 9.04 -8.88
C HIS A 56 15.13 7.88 -9.32
N ASN A 57 15.12 6.73 -8.62
CA ASN A 57 15.85 5.53 -9.06
C ASN A 57 15.10 4.23 -8.71
N VAL A 58 13.83 4.15 -9.11
CA VAL A 58 13.01 2.97 -8.85
C VAL A 58 13.30 1.92 -9.92
N LYS A 59 14.34 1.11 -9.72
CA LYS A 59 14.64 -0.03 -10.59
C LYS A 59 13.61 -1.14 -10.37
N ALA A 60 13.02 -1.64 -11.45
CA ALA A 60 12.13 -2.79 -11.38
C ALA A 60 12.87 -4.07 -10.92
N ALA A 61 12.29 -4.74 -9.92
CA ALA A 61 12.72 -6.05 -9.44
C ALA A 61 12.03 -7.14 -10.27
N GLN A 62 12.77 -8.18 -10.66
CA GLN A 62 12.24 -9.25 -11.51
C GLN A 62 11.58 -10.34 -10.66
N CYS A 63 10.40 -10.79 -11.09
CA CYS A 63 9.83 -12.02 -10.58
C CYS A 63 10.52 -13.17 -11.32
N GLY A 64 11.32 -13.96 -10.59
CA GLY A 64 11.88 -15.22 -11.13
C GLY A 64 10.78 -16.16 -11.66
N PRO A 65 11.16 -17.24 -12.35
CA PRO A 65 10.20 -18.17 -12.97
C PRO A 65 9.14 -18.60 -11.96
N PHE A 66 7.91 -18.73 -12.43
CA PHE A 66 6.84 -19.25 -11.60
C PHE A 66 7.03 -20.75 -11.40
N THR A 67 6.96 -21.18 -10.15
CA THR A 67 7.01 -22.58 -9.74
C THR A 67 5.84 -22.88 -8.80
N PRO A 68 5.38 -24.14 -8.70
CA PRO A 68 4.29 -24.50 -7.78
C PRO A 68 4.58 -24.14 -6.33
N GLU A 69 5.84 -24.27 -5.86
CA GLU A 69 6.18 -23.88 -4.49
C GLU A 69 5.95 -22.39 -4.21
N LYS A 70 6.03 -21.55 -5.25
CA LYS A 70 5.80 -20.11 -5.15
C LYS A 70 4.32 -19.76 -4.94
N ALA A 71 3.41 -20.63 -5.36
CA ALA A 71 1.97 -20.48 -5.13
C ALA A 71 1.59 -20.76 -3.67
N GLU A 72 2.42 -21.53 -2.96
CA GLU A 72 2.22 -21.91 -1.55
C GLU A 72 2.93 -20.97 -0.57
N VAL A 73 3.65 -19.96 -1.09
CA VAL A 73 4.33 -18.96 -0.25
C VAL A 73 3.32 -18.16 0.56
N MET A 74 3.47 -18.22 1.89
CA MET A 74 2.68 -17.45 2.82
C MET A 74 3.31 -16.06 3.00
N CYS A 75 2.64 -15.04 2.47
CA CYS A 75 3.07 -13.65 2.61
C CYS A 75 2.45 -12.99 3.85
N THR A 76 3.15 -11.99 4.40
CA THR A 76 2.62 -11.18 5.50
C THR A 76 1.48 -10.28 5.01
N MET A 77 0.66 -9.83 5.96
CA MET A 77 -0.44 -8.86 5.72
C MET A 77 0.04 -7.40 5.75
N GLN A 78 1.36 -7.17 5.85
CA GLN A 78 1.90 -5.81 5.83
C GLN A 78 1.67 -5.20 4.45
N TYR A 79 1.05 -4.03 4.44
CA TYR A 79 0.85 -3.27 3.22
C TYR A 79 2.09 -2.41 2.95
N ASP A 80 2.76 -2.71 1.84
CA ASP A 80 3.90 -2.00 1.26
C ASP A 80 3.77 -2.14 -0.26
N PRO A 81 2.88 -1.36 -0.89
CA PRO A 81 2.35 -1.67 -2.21
C PRO A 81 3.43 -1.68 -3.28
N VAL A 82 3.24 -2.53 -4.29
CA VAL A 82 4.10 -2.58 -5.47
C VAL A 82 3.26 -2.66 -6.75
N CYS A 83 3.74 -2.05 -7.83
CA CYS A 83 3.12 -2.12 -9.14
C CYS A 83 3.72 -3.26 -9.93
N VAL A 84 2.92 -4.29 -10.18
CA VAL A 84 3.34 -5.52 -10.83
C VAL A 84 3.05 -5.46 -12.32
N LYS A 85 4.05 -5.77 -13.14
CA LYS A 85 3.91 -5.98 -14.57
C LYS A 85 3.55 -7.45 -14.80
N HIS A 86 2.41 -7.67 -15.42
CA HIS A 86 1.94 -8.98 -15.83
C HIS A 86 2.06 -9.14 -17.35
N LYS A 87 2.47 -10.33 -17.79
CA LYS A 87 2.46 -10.74 -19.20
C LYS A 87 1.53 -11.93 -19.36
N ALA A 88 0.44 -11.73 -20.11
CA ALA A 88 -0.48 -12.79 -20.46
C ALA A 88 0.13 -13.73 -21.52
N PRO A 89 -0.44 -14.95 -21.72
CA PRO A 89 0.08 -15.92 -22.70
C PRO A 89 0.08 -15.41 -24.14
N ASP A 90 -0.84 -14.50 -24.47
CA ASP A 90 -0.94 -13.82 -25.76
C ASP A 90 0.06 -12.65 -25.92
N GLY A 91 0.88 -12.39 -24.90
CA GLY A 91 1.86 -11.32 -24.88
C GLY A 91 1.33 -9.97 -24.39
N GLN A 92 0.04 -9.85 -24.07
CA GLN A 92 -0.52 -8.60 -23.55
C GLN A 92 0.10 -8.24 -22.19
N ILE A 93 0.48 -6.98 -22.04
CA ILE A 93 1.04 -6.43 -20.81
C ILE A 93 -0.05 -5.72 -20.03
N SER A 94 -0.15 -6.01 -18.74
CA SER A 94 -1.03 -5.29 -17.81
C SER A 94 -0.30 -4.97 -16.52
N TYR A 95 -0.76 -3.93 -15.83
CA TYR A 95 -0.18 -3.49 -14.56
C TYR A 95 -1.23 -3.59 -13.46
N LYS A 96 -0.87 -4.17 -12.32
CA LYS A 96 -1.74 -4.30 -11.15
C LYS A 96 -0.99 -4.06 -9.85
N THR A 97 -1.62 -3.37 -8.92
CA THR A 97 -1.06 -3.18 -7.58
C THR A 97 -1.16 -4.49 -6.79
N ALA A 98 -0.06 -4.92 -6.19
CA ALA A 98 -0.03 -5.96 -5.17
C ALA A 98 0.21 -5.33 -3.79
N GLY A 99 -0.30 -5.98 -2.73
CA GLY A 99 -0.22 -5.44 -1.37
C GLY A 99 1.20 -5.37 -0.82
N ASN A 100 2.09 -6.25 -1.29
CA ASN A 100 3.52 -6.21 -1.03
C ASN A 100 4.34 -7.01 -2.05
N ALA A 101 5.66 -6.84 -2.03
CA ALA A 101 6.61 -7.52 -2.91
C ALA A 101 6.52 -9.07 -2.85
N CYS A 102 6.19 -9.65 -1.69
CA CYS A 102 5.99 -11.09 -1.57
C CYS A 102 4.80 -11.54 -2.45
N THR A 103 3.64 -10.90 -2.28
CA THR A 103 2.42 -11.22 -3.04
C THR A 103 2.52 -10.90 -4.53
N ALA A 104 3.41 -10.00 -4.93
CA ALA A 104 3.58 -9.61 -6.32
C ALA A 104 4.00 -10.76 -7.24
N CYS A 105 4.89 -11.61 -6.75
CA CYS A 105 5.53 -12.64 -7.55
C CYS A 105 4.93 -14.03 -7.38
N THR A 106 3.86 -14.21 -6.60
CA THR A 106 3.16 -15.51 -6.42
C THR A 106 2.17 -15.82 -7.54
N THR A 107 2.09 -14.98 -8.58
CA THR A 107 1.24 -15.22 -9.74
C THR A 107 2.07 -15.63 -10.97
N PRO A 108 1.55 -16.53 -11.83
CA PRO A 108 2.30 -17.06 -12.97
C PRO A 108 2.57 -16.02 -14.06
N THR A 109 1.76 -14.97 -14.15
CA THR A 109 1.88 -13.94 -15.17
C THR A 109 2.79 -12.78 -14.75
N ALA A 110 3.19 -12.70 -13.48
CA ALA A 110 4.03 -11.61 -12.98
C ALA A 110 5.48 -11.76 -13.48
N ILE A 111 6.01 -10.71 -14.11
CA ILE A 111 7.38 -10.69 -14.64
C ILE A 111 8.29 -9.74 -13.86
N SER A 112 7.76 -8.64 -13.35
CA SER A 112 8.52 -7.68 -12.55
C SER A 112 7.60 -6.82 -11.69
N HIS A 113 8.15 -6.16 -10.69
CA HIS A 113 7.44 -5.16 -9.90
C HIS A 113 8.33 -3.96 -9.58
N THR A 114 7.69 -2.81 -9.34
CA THR A 114 8.30 -1.61 -8.78
C THR A 114 7.60 -1.27 -7.46
N PRO A 115 8.31 -0.73 -6.46
CA PRO A 115 7.68 -0.11 -5.28
C PRO A 115 6.51 0.82 -5.65
N GLY A 116 5.52 1.02 -4.78
CA GLY A 116 4.39 1.95 -5.00
C GLY A 116 3.21 1.38 -5.78
N GLU A 117 2.07 2.07 -5.74
CA GLU A 117 0.86 1.66 -6.46
C GLU A 117 0.92 1.98 -7.96
N CYS A 118 0.24 1.18 -8.79
CA CYS A 118 0.12 1.48 -10.21
C CYS A 118 -0.68 2.77 -10.47
N GLY A 119 -0.31 3.52 -11.52
CA GLY A 119 -1.04 4.72 -11.95
C GLY A 119 -0.72 6.00 -11.16
N THR A 120 0.17 5.94 -10.16
CA THR A 120 0.60 7.10 -9.35
C THR A 120 1.70 7.94 -9.99
N GLY A 121 2.02 7.72 -11.27
CA GLY A 121 3.10 8.41 -11.98
C GLY A 121 4.49 7.80 -11.79
N LEU A 122 4.61 6.69 -11.05
CA LEU A 122 5.83 5.90 -10.95
C LEU A 122 6.12 5.18 -12.29
N PRO A 123 7.38 5.05 -12.73
CA PRO A 123 7.66 4.52 -14.06
C PRO A 123 7.30 3.04 -14.16
N THR A 124 6.23 2.77 -14.88
CA THR A 124 5.93 1.45 -15.46
C THR A 124 6.81 1.29 -16.70
N HIS A 125 8.01 0.73 -16.55
CA HIS A 125 8.94 0.45 -17.66
C HIS A 125 8.39 -0.58 -18.66
#